data_AF-A0A839NGN0-F1
#
_entry.id   AF-A0A839NGN0-F1
#
_cell.length_a   1.000
_cell.length_b   1.000
_cell.length_c   1.000
_cell.angle_alpha   90.00
_cell.angle_beta   90.00
_cell.angle_gamma   90.00
#
_symmetry.space_group_name_H-M   'P 1'
#
loop_
_entity.id
_entity.type
_entity.pdbx_description
1 polymer ?
#
loop_
_entity_poly.entity_id
_entity_poly.type
_entity_poly.pdbx_seq_one_letter_code
_entity_poly.pdbx_strand_id
1 'polypeptide(L)'
;MPGHNEVESQHEGDMLLPDGALLLHIGPSKTGSTAIQIAFDQVRDQLGQYGVAYSTTFRRVLKPGWAVIGWAPPGHPVPDIGYWSRYCERVANMGGLRVCASTEDFGQVQNADVARTIVRGLGGDRVHIVSAARAYHRLLPSYWQEMVRTNFDTRTYEEWLHDVLDAAPADGHGWAFTGSHNVTRTVPAWLSAVAPERYTLVVLGDEDRTLLPDVFEEMLGLPSGMLRVGTGANSSLSFNAVEVLRRLNEIRGQKDWRLDYYEQLTRQGYVRGALDAPRSSLDRAIPELPEWSIEPLARLSAARVEEVKDLGVRVVGNVDDLLLPPVSAADPEDLSPEQISVEAVTSALSKMMDVALTKKLVSRTGPTGGRGKAQSQPKPPTLADWTGEELIRELERRVKSRIGREAGRYSRRLRRR
;
A
#
# COMPACT_ATOMS: atom_id res chain seq x y z
N MET A 1 -35.94 -34.75 2.78
CA MET A 1 -35.23 -34.33 4.00
C MET A 1 -33.80 -34.86 3.92
N PRO A 2 -32.86 -34.17 3.28
CA PRO A 2 -31.44 -34.50 3.40
C PRO A 2 -30.86 -33.73 4.60
N GLY A 3 -30.13 -34.46 5.45
CA GLY A 3 -29.50 -33.93 6.65
C GLY A 3 -28.43 -32.89 6.33
N HIS A 4 -28.50 -31.77 7.06
CA HIS A 4 -27.40 -30.84 7.20
C HIS A 4 -26.25 -31.57 7.91
N ASN A 5 -25.16 -31.82 7.20
CA ASN A 5 -23.87 -32.02 7.84
C ASN A 5 -23.40 -30.65 8.32
N GLU A 6 -23.59 -30.39 9.62
CA GLU A 6 -22.84 -29.36 10.34
C GLU A 6 -21.36 -29.79 10.30
N VAL A 7 -20.57 -29.07 9.49
CA VAL A 7 -19.12 -29.09 9.64
C VAL A 7 -18.84 -28.24 10.87
N GLU A 8 -18.61 -28.89 12.01
CA GLU A 8 -18.12 -28.27 13.23
C GLU A 8 -16.93 -27.37 12.91
N SER A 9 -17.03 -26.11 13.35
CA SER A 9 -15.96 -25.11 13.33
C SER A 9 -14.79 -25.60 14.18
N GLN A 10 -13.84 -26.28 13.54
CA GLN A 10 -12.62 -26.73 14.20
C GLN A 10 -11.75 -25.51 14.55
N HIS A 11 -11.56 -25.30 15.86
CA HIS A 11 -10.66 -24.34 16.54
C HIS A 11 -11.28 -23.05 17.13
N GLU A 12 -12.33 -23.17 17.94
CA GLU A 12 -12.54 -22.25 19.08
C GLU A 12 -11.53 -22.59 20.21
N GLY A 13 -10.25 -22.33 19.97
CA GLY A 13 -9.24 -22.28 21.02
C GLY A 13 -9.00 -20.82 21.39
N ASP A 14 -8.79 -20.52 22.67
CA ASP A 14 -8.40 -19.20 23.17
C ASP A 14 -7.27 -18.63 22.30
N MET A 15 -7.57 -17.63 21.44
CA MET A 15 -6.57 -17.05 20.54
C MET A 15 -5.64 -16.08 21.24
N LEU A 16 -5.91 -15.76 22.52
CA LEU A 16 -5.12 -14.84 23.32
C LEU A 16 -3.66 -15.29 23.34
N LEU A 17 -2.79 -14.43 22.82
CA LEU A 17 -1.37 -14.72 22.81
C LEU A 17 -0.79 -14.66 24.24
N PRO A 18 0.31 -15.38 24.53
CA PRO A 18 0.99 -15.25 25.81
C PRO A 18 1.43 -13.81 26.11
N ASP A 19 1.56 -13.49 27.40
CA ASP A 19 2.19 -12.23 27.80
C ASP A 19 3.59 -12.12 27.20
N GLY A 20 3.95 -10.94 26.69
CA GLY A 20 5.22 -10.76 26.02
C GLY A 20 5.32 -11.54 24.70
N ALA A 21 4.22 -11.86 24.02
CA ALA A 21 4.23 -12.33 22.63
C ALA A 21 4.41 -11.16 21.63
N LEU A 22 4.82 -11.47 20.40
CA LEU A 22 4.79 -10.57 19.26
C LEU A 22 3.84 -11.10 18.20
N LEU A 23 2.80 -10.33 17.87
CA LEU A 23 1.96 -10.58 16.70
C LEU A 23 2.56 -9.87 15.48
N LEU A 24 3.06 -10.64 14.52
CA LEU A 24 3.56 -10.16 13.24
C LEU A 24 2.47 -10.30 12.18
N HIS A 25 1.87 -9.19 11.80
CA HIS A 25 0.92 -9.12 10.69
C HIS A 25 1.66 -8.88 9.37
N ILE A 26 1.63 -9.86 8.48
CA ILE A 26 2.38 -9.87 7.21
C ILE A 26 1.54 -9.51 5.98
N GLY A 27 0.27 -9.13 6.16
CA GLY A 27 -0.65 -8.82 5.07
C GLY A 27 -1.30 -10.07 4.45
N PRO A 28 -1.45 -10.14 3.11
CA PRO A 28 -0.88 -9.25 2.09
C PRO A 28 -1.67 -7.93 1.90
N SER A 29 -1.42 -7.20 0.80
CA SER A 29 -2.25 -6.03 0.45
C SER A 29 -3.68 -6.46 0.10
N LYS A 30 -4.64 -5.53 0.12
CA LYS A 30 -6.06 -5.77 -0.24
C LYS A 30 -6.85 -6.73 0.66
N THR A 31 -6.27 -7.16 1.77
CA THR A 31 -6.94 -7.98 2.79
C THR A 31 -7.26 -7.18 4.06
N GLY A 32 -7.61 -5.89 3.92
CA GLY A 32 -7.94 -5.03 5.07
C GLY A 32 -6.74 -4.47 5.85
N SER A 33 -5.51 -4.80 5.43
CA SER A 33 -4.26 -4.43 6.14
C SER A 33 -4.14 -2.94 6.48
N THR A 34 -4.39 -2.05 5.51
CA THR A 34 -4.34 -0.59 5.75
C THR A 34 -5.40 -0.13 6.75
N ALA A 35 -6.56 -0.77 6.75
CA ALA A 35 -7.67 -0.42 7.62
C ALA A 35 -7.33 -0.77 9.08
N ILE A 36 -6.80 -1.97 9.31
CA ILE A 36 -6.27 -2.41 10.61
C ILE A 36 -5.13 -1.51 11.10
N GLN A 37 -4.17 -1.21 10.22
CA GLN A 37 -3.07 -0.31 10.52
C GLN A 37 -3.53 1.09 10.96
N ILE A 38 -4.60 1.61 10.34
CA ILE A 38 -5.23 2.88 10.75
C ILE A 38 -5.93 2.73 12.11
N ALA A 39 -6.68 1.65 12.32
CA ALA A 39 -7.37 1.41 13.58
C ALA A 39 -6.39 1.36 14.77
N PHE A 40 -5.27 0.63 14.63
CA PHE A 40 -4.21 0.61 15.64
C PHE A 40 -3.59 1.99 15.89
N ASP A 41 -3.36 2.77 14.82
CA ASP A 41 -2.80 4.11 14.95
C ASP A 41 -3.73 5.06 15.72
N GLN A 42 -5.05 4.92 15.54
CA GLN A 42 -6.08 5.72 16.22
C GLN A 42 -6.18 5.42 17.72
N VAL A 43 -5.95 4.17 18.14
CA VAL A 43 -6.06 3.76 19.56
C VAL A 43 -4.71 3.58 20.25
N ARG A 44 -3.61 3.93 19.57
CA ARG A 44 -2.23 3.68 19.99
C ARG A 44 -1.94 4.02 21.45
N ASP A 45 -2.37 5.21 21.88
CA ASP A 45 -2.08 5.73 23.22
C ASP A 45 -2.88 5.01 24.32
N GLN A 46 -3.93 4.27 23.95
CA GLN A 46 -4.78 3.51 24.86
C GLN A 46 -4.29 2.06 25.02
N LEU A 47 -3.53 1.52 24.05
CA LEU A 47 -3.10 0.11 24.03
C LEU A 47 -2.33 -0.31 25.28
N GLY A 48 -1.52 0.61 25.85
CA GLY A 48 -0.73 0.33 27.05
C GLY A 48 -1.57 -0.03 28.27
N GLN A 49 -2.82 0.41 28.34
CA GLN A 49 -3.76 0.05 29.42
C GLN A 49 -4.13 -1.44 29.41
N TYR A 50 -3.96 -2.10 28.27
CA TYR A 50 -4.26 -3.51 28.05
C TYR A 50 -2.99 -4.37 27.94
N GLY A 51 -1.82 -3.82 28.29
CA GLY A 51 -0.56 -4.54 28.16
C GLY A 51 -0.12 -4.75 26.71
N VAL A 52 -0.60 -3.91 25.78
CA VAL A 52 -0.31 -4.00 24.34
C VAL A 52 0.52 -2.80 23.87
N ALA A 53 1.45 -3.05 22.95
CA ALA A 53 2.18 -2.00 22.24
C ALA A 53 2.09 -2.20 20.72
N TYR A 54 1.93 -1.10 19.98
CA TYR A 54 2.04 -1.12 18.52
C TYR A 54 3.44 -0.63 18.10
N SER A 55 4.23 -1.52 17.48
CA SER A 55 5.68 -1.35 17.29
C SER A 55 6.10 -0.23 16.33
N THR A 56 5.15 0.29 15.58
CA THR A 56 5.35 1.20 14.47
C THR A 56 5.28 2.65 14.95
N THR A 57 6.02 3.57 14.34
CA THR A 57 5.92 5.02 14.67
C THR A 57 4.97 5.78 13.73
N PHE A 58 4.53 5.09 12.69
CA PHE A 58 3.55 5.50 11.69
C PHE A 58 2.71 4.26 11.38
N ARG A 59 1.63 4.37 10.62
CA ARG A 59 0.64 3.29 10.38
C ARG A 59 1.20 1.86 10.19
N ARG A 60 2.41 1.67 9.64
CA ARG A 60 3.05 0.35 9.44
C ARG A 60 4.59 0.37 9.52
N VAL A 61 5.21 -0.81 9.56
CA VAL A 61 6.68 -0.97 9.40
C VAL A 61 7.06 -0.75 7.93
N LEU A 62 7.77 0.35 7.65
CA LEU A 62 8.21 0.71 6.29
C LEU A 62 9.70 0.39 6.08
N LYS A 63 10.58 1.40 6.20
CA LYS A 63 12.02 1.28 5.92
C LYS A 63 12.72 0.10 6.60
N PRO A 64 12.44 -0.24 7.88
CA PRO A 64 13.04 -1.43 8.48
C PRO A 64 12.66 -2.73 7.76
N GLY A 65 11.40 -2.85 7.34
CA GLY A 65 10.91 -3.99 6.56
C GLY A 65 11.60 -4.08 5.21
N TRP A 66 11.67 -2.98 4.47
CA TRP A 66 12.39 -2.89 3.18
C TRP A 66 13.87 -3.25 3.29
N ALA A 67 14.52 -2.84 4.39
CA ALA A 67 15.91 -3.13 4.64
C ALA A 67 16.17 -4.64 4.81
N VAL A 68 15.34 -5.35 5.59
CA VAL A 68 15.54 -6.78 5.87
C VAL A 68 15.17 -7.68 4.69
N ILE A 69 14.17 -7.29 3.89
CA ILE A 69 13.81 -8.04 2.67
C ILE A 69 14.71 -7.69 1.48
N GLY A 70 15.55 -6.65 1.59
CA GLY A 70 16.45 -6.21 0.51
C GLY A 70 15.73 -5.61 -0.70
N TRP A 71 14.53 -5.07 -0.51
CA TRP A 71 13.68 -4.56 -1.58
C TRP A 71 12.95 -3.28 -1.17
N ALA A 72 12.75 -2.37 -2.12
CA ALA A 72 11.96 -1.16 -1.94
C ALA A 72 11.08 -0.89 -3.18
N PRO A 73 9.94 -0.21 -3.02
CA PRO A 73 9.10 0.17 -4.15
C PRO A 73 9.81 1.11 -5.15
N PRO A 74 9.36 1.15 -6.42
CA PRO A 74 9.86 2.07 -7.43
C PRO A 74 9.98 3.52 -6.94
N GLY A 75 11.08 4.17 -7.31
CA GLY A 75 11.39 5.54 -6.87
C GLY A 75 11.98 5.64 -5.46
N HIS A 76 12.15 4.53 -4.73
CA HIS A 76 12.80 4.52 -3.41
C HIS A 76 14.08 3.66 -3.42
N PRO A 77 15.18 4.14 -2.82
CA PRO A 77 16.36 3.29 -2.60
C PRO A 77 16.07 2.26 -1.51
N VAL A 78 16.65 1.06 -1.65
CA VAL A 78 16.64 0.06 -0.58
C VAL A 78 17.37 0.64 0.65
N PRO A 79 16.71 0.71 1.82
CA PRO A 79 17.35 1.24 3.02
C PRO A 79 18.47 0.32 3.54
N ASP A 80 19.43 0.92 4.23
CA ASP A 80 20.50 0.18 4.91
C ASP A 80 19.96 -0.77 6.01
N ILE A 81 20.60 -1.92 6.17
CA ILE A 81 20.19 -2.96 7.14
C ILE A 81 20.17 -2.45 8.59
N GLY A 82 20.92 -1.40 8.93
CA GLY A 82 20.86 -0.78 10.26
C GLY A 82 19.48 -0.19 10.60
N TYR A 83 18.61 0.10 9.62
CA TYR A 83 17.20 0.42 9.90
C TYR A 83 16.44 -0.76 10.50
N TRP A 84 16.73 -1.98 10.06
CA TRP A 84 16.19 -3.20 10.64
C TRP A 84 16.73 -3.43 12.05
N SER A 85 18.05 -3.36 12.25
CA SER A 85 18.65 -3.58 13.58
C SER A 85 18.09 -2.64 14.65
N ARG A 86 17.99 -1.33 14.36
CA ARG A 86 17.37 -0.35 15.27
C ARG A 86 15.90 -0.60 15.54
N TYR A 87 15.18 -1.19 14.59
CA TYR A 87 13.78 -1.56 14.78
C TYR A 87 13.67 -2.77 15.71
N CYS A 88 14.49 -3.79 15.54
CA CYS A 88 14.57 -4.94 16.45
C CYS A 88 14.90 -4.51 17.89
N GLU A 89 15.89 -3.63 18.07
CA GLU A 89 16.23 -3.07 19.40
C GLU A 89 15.03 -2.35 20.04
N ARG A 90 14.29 -1.56 19.25
CA ARG A 90 13.09 -0.87 19.75
C ARG A 90 11.99 -1.86 20.16
N VAL A 91 11.77 -2.91 19.37
CA VAL A 91 10.79 -3.96 19.69
C VAL A 91 11.20 -4.72 20.96
N ALA A 92 12.48 -5.02 21.12
CA ALA A 92 13.00 -5.69 22.32
C ALA A 92 12.80 -4.84 23.59
N ASN A 93 12.89 -3.51 23.47
CA ASN A 93 12.64 -2.57 24.57
C ASN A 93 11.15 -2.44 24.96
N MET A 94 10.22 -3.07 24.22
CA MET A 94 8.79 -3.17 24.59
C MET A 94 8.50 -4.42 25.45
N GLY A 95 9.53 -4.98 26.10
CA GLY A 95 9.44 -6.21 26.88
C GLY A 95 8.32 -6.19 27.94
N GLY A 96 7.69 -7.34 28.16
CA GLY A 96 6.55 -7.49 29.06
C GLY A 96 5.19 -7.15 28.44
N LEU A 97 5.16 -6.50 27.27
CA LEU A 97 3.92 -6.20 26.53
C LEU A 97 3.71 -7.20 25.39
N ARG A 98 2.45 -7.47 25.05
CA ARG A 98 2.10 -8.03 23.74
C ARG A 98 2.37 -6.98 22.68
N VAL A 99 3.18 -7.29 21.67
CA VAL A 99 3.58 -6.32 20.64
C VAL A 99 2.92 -6.67 19.33
N CYS A 100 2.18 -5.74 18.73
CA CYS A 100 1.71 -5.87 17.35
C CYS A 100 2.68 -5.15 16.40
N ALA A 101 3.18 -5.87 15.40
CA ALA A 101 4.01 -5.36 14.32
C ALA A 101 3.32 -5.67 12.98
N SER A 102 2.97 -4.63 12.21
CA SER A 102 2.28 -4.82 10.94
C SER A 102 3.05 -4.25 9.75
N THR A 103 3.18 -5.06 8.70
CA THR A 103 3.52 -4.63 7.35
C THR A 103 3.09 -5.67 6.32
N GLU A 104 2.36 -5.23 5.29
CA GLU A 104 1.98 -6.08 4.17
C GLU A 104 3.15 -6.43 3.24
N ASP A 105 4.27 -5.71 3.35
CA ASP A 105 5.46 -5.97 2.53
C ASP A 105 6.13 -7.30 2.89
N PHE A 106 5.77 -7.91 4.03
CA PHE A 106 6.25 -9.23 4.43
C PHE A 106 5.46 -10.37 3.77
N GLY A 107 4.29 -10.11 3.17
CA GLY A 107 3.52 -11.10 2.44
C GLY A 107 4.28 -11.63 1.22
N GLN A 108 5.15 -10.81 0.62
CA GLN A 108 5.99 -11.20 -0.53
C GLN A 108 7.22 -12.06 -0.15
N VAL A 109 7.46 -12.30 1.13
CA VAL A 109 8.61 -13.11 1.57
C VAL A 109 8.34 -14.58 1.27
N GLN A 110 9.04 -15.10 0.26
CA GLN A 110 9.05 -16.52 -0.12
C GLN A 110 10.38 -17.21 0.23
N ASN A 111 11.40 -16.43 0.57
CA ASN A 111 12.71 -16.95 0.97
C ASN A 111 12.72 -17.30 2.46
N ALA A 112 12.92 -18.58 2.75
CA ALA A 112 12.98 -19.14 4.10
C ALA A 112 14.06 -18.49 4.99
N ASP A 113 15.22 -18.12 4.44
CA ASP A 113 16.28 -17.44 5.21
C ASP A 113 15.90 -16.01 5.60
N VAL A 114 15.17 -15.32 4.73
CA VAL A 114 14.63 -13.98 5.03
C VAL A 114 13.57 -14.09 6.13
N ALA A 115 12.63 -15.05 6.04
CA ALA A 115 11.64 -15.29 7.09
C ALA A 115 12.30 -15.62 8.44
N ARG A 116 13.32 -16.51 8.46
CA ARG A 116 14.10 -16.82 9.67
C ARG A 116 14.83 -15.60 10.23
N THR A 117 15.40 -14.76 9.37
CA THR A 117 16.09 -13.53 9.79
C THR A 117 15.12 -12.56 10.46
N ILE A 118 13.92 -12.39 9.88
CA ILE A 118 12.86 -11.55 10.44
C ILE A 118 12.42 -12.06 11.81
N VAL A 119 12.07 -13.35 11.89
CA VAL A 119 11.58 -13.96 13.14
C VAL A 119 12.64 -13.90 14.24
N ARG A 120 13.91 -14.24 13.95
CA ARG A 120 15.01 -14.12 14.91
C ARG A 120 15.19 -12.68 15.39
N GLY A 121 15.17 -11.70 14.48
CA GLY A 121 15.28 -10.28 14.82
C GLY A 121 14.17 -9.78 15.74
N LEU A 122 12.97 -10.36 15.64
CA LEU A 122 11.78 -9.99 16.43
C LEU A 122 11.62 -10.75 17.76
N GLY A 123 12.58 -11.60 18.11
CA GLY A 123 12.61 -12.33 19.38
C GLY A 123 12.32 -13.81 19.26
N GLY A 124 12.38 -14.38 18.05
CA GLY A 124 12.33 -15.82 17.82
C GLY A 124 11.04 -16.44 18.34
N ASP A 125 11.14 -17.13 19.47
CA ASP A 125 10.05 -18.00 19.93
C ASP A 125 8.77 -17.29 20.36
N ARG A 126 8.86 -15.99 20.66
CA ARG A 126 7.68 -15.18 20.99
C ARG A 126 6.88 -14.72 19.78
N VAL A 127 7.35 -14.97 18.55
CA VAL A 127 6.72 -14.47 17.33
C VAL A 127 5.57 -15.38 16.91
N HIS A 128 4.39 -14.80 16.82
CA HIS A 128 3.19 -15.36 16.20
C HIS A 128 2.90 -14.58 14.92
N ILE A 129 2.48 -15.26 13.87
CA ILE A 129 2.23 -14.68 12.57
C ILE A 129 0.73 -14.69 12.31
N VAL A 130 0.23 -13.56 11.83
CA VAL A 130 -1.11 -13.46 11.25
C VAL A 130 -1.02 -12.99 9.81
N SER A 131 -1.71 -13.69 8.92
CA SER A 131 -1.91 -13.29 7.54
C SER A 131 -3.39 -13.44 7.18
N ALA A 132 -3.78 -12.86 6.05
CA ALA A 132 -5.15 -12.96 5.57
C ALA A 132 -5.22 -13.48 4.13
N ALA A 133 -6.32 -14.15 3.80
CA ALA A 133 -6.65 -14.60 2.46
C ALA A 133 -8.03 -14.06 2.07
N ARG A 134 -8.18 -13.72 0.79
CA ARG A 134 -9.45 -13.31 0.19
C ARG A 134 -9.62 -13.99 -1.16
N ALA A 135 -10.86 -14.24 -1.54
CA ALA A 135 -11.22 -14.79 -2.85
C ALA A 135 -10.60 -13.98 -3.99
N TYR A 136 -10.09 -14.67 -5.00
CA TYR A 136 -9.35 -14.03 -6.09
C TYR A 136 -10.22 -13.09 -6.93
N HIS A 137 -11.49 -13.42 -7.17
CA HIS A 137 -12.41 -12.55 -7.90
C HIS A 137 -12.61 -11.17 -7.25
N ARG A 138 -12.53 -11.08 -5.91
CA ARG A 138 -12.57 -9.81 -5.17
C ARG A 138 -11.23 -9.08 -5.19
N LEU A 139 -10.14 -9.83 -5.31
CA LEU A 139 -8.77 -9.32 -5.22
C LEU A 139 -8.26 -8.76 -6.56
N LEU A 140 -8.44 -9.53 -7.64
CA LEU A 140 -7.78 -9.33 -8.94
C LEU A 140 -8.00 -7.92 -9.53
N PRO A 141 -9.24 -7.36 -9.59
CA PRO A 141 -9.44 -6.01 -10.13
C PRO A 141 -8.67 -4.95 -9.34
N SER A 142 -8.74 -5.00 -8.00
CA SER A 142 -8.06 -4.03 -7.14
C SER A 142 -6.55 -4.20 -7.14
N TYR A 143 -6.06 -5.43 -7.32
CA TYR A 143 -4.64 -5.74 -7.37
C TYR A 143 -4.01 -5.25 -8.68
N TRP A 144 -4.66 -5.48 -9.83
CA TRP A 144 -4.23 -4.88 -11.12
C TRP A 144 -4.14 -3.36 -11.02
N GLN A 145 -5.18 -2.71 -10.46
CA GLN A 145 -5.15 -1.27 -10.24
C GLN A 145 -4.00 -0.82 -9.35
N GLU A 146 -3.63 -1.61 -8.33
CA GLU A 146 -2.47 -1.31 -7.50
C GLU A 146 -1.17 -1.39 -8.31
N MET A 147 -0.99 -2.43 -9.13
CA MET A 147 0.20 -2.58 -10.00
C MET A 147 0.37 -1.40 -10.95
N VAL A 148 -0.71 -0.93 -11.56
CA VAL A 148 -0.70 0.28 -12.39
C VAL A 148 -0.35 1.52 -11.56
N ARG A 149 -0.97 1.68 -10.38
CA ARG A 149 -0.72 2.84 -9.49
C ARG A 149 0.71 2.92 -8.97
N THR A 150 1.38 1.80 -8.85
CA THR A 150 2.78 1.70 -8.41
C THR A 150 3.76 1.49 -9.55
N ASN A 151 3.30 1.62 -10.80
CA ASN A 151 4.12 1.54 -12.01
C ASN A 151 4.90 0.21 -12.12
N PHE A 152 4.31 -0.88 -11.61
CA PHE A 152 4.84 -2.24 -11.77
C PHE A 152 4.34 -2.91 -13.04
N ASP A 153 3.18 -2.50 -13.55
CA ASP A 153 2.58 -3.07 -14.74
C ASP A 153 1.93 -1.99 -15.63
N THR A 154 1.93 -2.26 -16.92
CA THR A 154 1.36 -1.41 -17.98
C THR A 154 0.40 -2.17 -18.89
N ARG A 155 0.25 -3.49 -18.73
CA ARG A 155 -0.72 -4.31 -19.46
C ARG A 155 -2.15 -3.89 -19.12
N THR A 156 -3.03 -3.98 -20.10
CA THR A 156 -4.48 -3.82 -19.88
C THR A 156 -4.98 -4.86 -18.88
N TYR A 157 -6.17 -4.65 -18.31
CA TYR A 157 -6.72 -5.58 -17.33
C TYR A 157 -6.87 -7.00 -17.91
N GLU A 158 -7.28 -7.12 -19.17
CA GLU A 158 -7.47 -8.41 -19.85
C GLU A 158 -6.13 -9.12 -20.14
N GLU A 159 -5.15 -8.41 -20.71
CA GLU A 159 -3.80 -8.95 -20.94
C GLU A 159 -3.15 -9.41 -19.63
N TRP A 160 -3.35 -8.64 -18.55
CA TRP A 160 -2.84 -8.99 -17.23
C TRP A 160 -3.56 -10.21 -16.64
N LEU A 161 -4.87 -10.32 -16.80
CA LEU A 161 -5.62 -11.50 -16.34
C LEU A 161 -5.17 -12.77 -17.06
N HIS A 162 -4.87 -12.71 -18.36
CA HIS A 162 -4.32 -13.85 -19.10
C HIS A 162 -3.03 -14.34 -18.45
N ASP A 163 -2.07 -13.44 -18.19
CA ASP A 163 -0.80 -13.80 -17.53
C ASP A 163 -1.00 -14.40 -16.11
N VAL A 164 -1.97 -13.89 -15.36
CA VAL A 164 -2.25 -14.40 -14.00
C VAL A 164 -2.91 -15.77 -14.00
N LEU A 165 -3.77 -16.05 -14.98
CA LEU A 165 -4.54 -17.29 -15.06
C LEU A 165 -3.91 -18.35 -15.97
N ASP A 166 -2.88 -17.99 -16.74
CA ASP A 166 -2.13 -18.93 -17.57
C ASP A 166 -1.22 -19.83 -16.72
N ALA A 167 -1.31 -21.14 -16.98
CA ALA A 167 -0.65 -22.18 -16.20
C ALA A 167 0.89 -22.25 -16.37
N ALA A 168 1.46 -21.50 -17.30
CA ALA A 168 2.90 -21.48 -17.60
C ALA A 168 3.35 -20.03 -17.84
N PRO A 169 3.70 -19.26 -16.80
CA PRO A 169 4.18 -17.89 -17.00
C PRO A 169 5.48 -17.93 -17.82
N ALA A 170 5.42 -17.44 -19.05
CA ALA A 170 6.53 -17.50 -20.00
C ALA A 170 7.65 -16.49 -19.69
N ASP A 171 7.38 -15.50 -18.83
CA ASP A 171 8.23 -14.32 -18.62
C ASP A 171 8.38 -13.91 -17.13
N GLY A 172 7.88 -14.73 -16.19
CA GLY A 172 8.05 -14.49 -14.76
C GLY A 172 7.21 -13.35 -14.17
N HIS A 173 6.28 -12.74 -14.91
CA HIS A 173 5.41 -11.67 -14.38
C HIS A 173 4.21 -12.17 -13.58
N GLY A 174 3.77 -13.42 -13.80
CA GLY A 174 2.93 -14.16 -12.86
C GLY A 174 3.51 -14.21 -11.43
N TRP A 175 4.80 -13.89 -11.22
CA TRP A 175 5.48 -13.88 -9.92
C TRP A 175 4.96 -12.83 -8.93
N ALA A 176 4.42 -11.69 -9.38
CA ALA A 176 3.98 -10.63 -8.45
C ALA A 176 2.68 -11.00 -7.72
N PHE A 177 1.66 -11.45 -8.47
CA PHE A 177 0.41 -11.97 -7.88
C PHE A 177 0.64 -13.29 -7.15
N THR A 178 1.43 -14.19 -7.73
CA THR A 178 1.84 -15.44 -7.06
C THR A 178 2.85 -15.22 -5.93
N GLY A 179 3.23 -13.96 -5.68
CA GLY A 179 4.16 -13.51 -4.65
C GLY A 179 3.49 -13.50 -3.28
N SER A 180 2.72 -12.44 -3.04
CA SER A 180 2.14 -12.12 -1.74
C SER A 180 0.78 -12.78 -1.46
N HIS A 181 0.02 -13.11 -2.51
CA HIS A 181 -1.35 -13.64 -2.40
C HIS A 181 -1.43 -15.14 -2.68
N ASN A 182 -0.29 -15.76 -2.98
CA ASN A 182 -0.15 -17.20 -3.03
C ASN A 182 0.19 -17.73 -1.63
N VAL A 183 -0.85 -18.15 -0.92
CA VAL A 183 -0.73 -18.75 0.41
C VAL A 183 0.16 -20.00 0.41
N THR A 184 0.24 -20.76 -0.67
CA THR A 184 1.08 -21.97 -0.75
C THR A 184 2.55 -21.70 -0.97
N ARG A 185 2.92 -20.48 -1.35
CA ARG A 185 4.32 -20.04 -1.35
C ARG A 185 4.68 -19.28 -0.09
N THR A 186 3.80 -18.38 0.34
CA THR A 186 4.05 -17.54 1.51
C THR A 186 4.05 -18.37 2.80
N VAL A 187 3.03 -19.19 3.05
CA VAL A 187 2.89 -19.91 4.34
C VAL A 187 4.08 -20.83 4.61
N PRO A 188 4.53 -21.71 3.67
CA PRO A 188 5.68 -22.57 3.93
C PRO A 188 6.98 -21.82 4.23
N ALA A 189 7.20 -20.66 3.61
CA ALA A 189 8.39 -19.84 3.90
C ALA A 189 8.39 -19.38 5.37
N TRP A 190 7.24 -19.01 5.93
CA TRP A 190 7.10 -18.61 7.32
C TRP A 190 7.09 -19.80 8.29
N LEU A 191 6.51 -20.94 7.91
CA LEU A 191 6.59 -22.18 8.69
C LEU A 191 8.02 -22.74 8.81
N SER A 192 8.94 -22.30 7.95
CA SER A 192 10.37 -22.57 8.13
C SER A 192 11.02 -21.80 9.29
N ALA A 193 10.30 -20.83 9.87
CA ALA A 193 10.78 -19.92 10.90
C ALA A 193 9.94 -19.96 12.18
N VAL A 194 8.66 -20.35 12.12
CA VAL A 194 7.77 -20.54 13.27
C VAL A 194 7.08 -21.91 13.21
N ALA A 195 6.61 -22.38 14.37
CA ALA A 195 5.80 -23.61 14.43
C ALA A 195 4.38 -23.35 13.88
N PRO A 196 3.69 -24.35 13.31
CA PRO A 196 2.36 -24.18 12.71
C PRO A 196 1.31 -23.57 13.65
N GLU A 197 1.37 -23.87 14.95
CA GLU A 197 0.46 -23.37 15.98
C GLU A 197 0.63 -21.86 16.23
N ARG A 198 1.76 -21.30 15.81
CA ARG A 198 2.08 -19.87 15.86
C ARG A 198 1.77 -19.14 14.55
N TYR A 199 1.18 -19.81 13.56
CA TYR A 199 0.70 -19.20 12.34
C TYR A 199 -0.83 -19.21 12.31
N THR A 200 -1.45 -18.06 12.09
CA THR A 200 -2.89 -17.91 11.93
C THR A 200 -3.21 -17.29 10.57
N LEU A 201 -4.00 -18.00 9.77
CA LEU A 201 -4.51 -17.55 8.48
C LEU A 201 -5.98 -17.13 8.64
N VAL A 202 -6.28 -15.85 8.42
CA VAL A 202 -7.65 -15.33 8.45
C VAL A 202 -8.23 -15.36 7.05
N VAL A 203 -9.28 -16.15 6.83
CA VAL A 203 -10.01 -16.20 5.57
C VAL A 203 -11.16 -15.19 5.62
N LEU A 204 -11.11 -14.20 4.73
CA LEU A 204 -12.04 -13.09 4.69
C LEU A 204 -13.19 -13.39 3.71
N GLY A 205 -14.38 -13.62 4.26
CA GLY A 205 -15.65 -13.62 3.53
C GLY A 205 -16.17 -12.21 3.25
N ASP A 206 -17.27 -12.13 2.51
CA ASP A 206 -17.91 -10.85 2.16
C ASP A 206 -18.92 -10.36 3.22
N GLU A 207 -19.44 -11.25 4.06
CA GLU A 207 -20.49 -10.94 5.04
C GLU A 207 -19.90 -10.32 6.32
N ASP A 208 -18.85 -10.93 6.86
CA ASP A 208 -18.24 -10.50 8.11
C ASP A 208 -17.05 -9.56 7.87
N ARG A 209 -17.31 -8.26 8.01
CA ARG A 209 -16.29 -7.20 7.91
C ARG A 209 -15.59 -6.92 9.23
N THR A 210 -16.04 -7.50 10.34
CA THR A 210 -15.44 -7.33 11.69
C THR A 210 -14.48 -8.44 12.02
N LEU A 211 -14.53 -9.59 11.33
CA LEU A 211 -13.65 -10.75 11.52
C LEU A 211 -12.17 -10.37 11.73
N LEU A 212 -11.60 -9.57 10.83
CA LEU A 212 -10.19 -9.21 10.92
C LEU A 212 -9.89 -8.37 12.18
N PRO A 213 -10.58 -7.24 12.44
CA PRO A 213 -10.49 -6.56 13.73
C PRO A 213 -10.63 -7.47 14.95
N ASP A 214 -11.65 -8.33 14.95
CA ASP A 214 -11.99 -9.19 16.08
C ASP A 214 -10.86 -10.19 16.38
N VAL A 215 -10.26 -10.79 15.34
CA VAL A 215 -9.09 -11.66 15.49
C VAL A 215 -7.91 -10.92 16.12
N PHE A 216 -7.65 -9.67 15.70
CA PHE A 216 -6.56 -8.90 16.30
C PHE A 216 -6.84 -8.53 17.75
N GLU A 217 -8.10 -8.19 18.06
CA GLU A 217 -8.52 -7.88 19.43
C GLU A 217 -8.36 -9.10 20.34
N GLU A 218 -8.85 -10.26 19.91
CA GLU A 218 -8.74 -11.50 20.67
C GLU A 218 -7.28 -11.92 20.88
N MET A 219 -6.47 -11.97 19.81
CA MET A 219 -5.06 -12.35 19.90
C MET A 219 -4.25 -11.43 20.83
N LEU A 220 -4.62 -10.16 20.93
CA LEU A 220 -3.90 -9.18 21.74
C LEU A 220 -4.55 -8.94 23.12
N GLY A 221 -5.71 -9.53 23.41
CA GLY A 221 -6.46 -9.29 24.64
C GLY A 221 -7.04 -7.88 24.74
N LEU A 222 -7.43 -7.29 23.61
CA LEU A 222 -8.09 -5.98 23.55
C LEU A 222 -9.62 -6.15 23.72
N PRO A 223 -10.32 -5.13 24.25
CA PRO A 223 -11.78 -5.13 24.28
C PRO A 223 -12.37 -5.19 22.88
N SER A 224 -13.48 -5.94 22.75
CA SER A 224 -14.24 -6.02 21.49
C SER A 224 -14.66 -4.63 21.01
N GLY A 225 -14.43 -4.34 19.73
CA GLY A 225 -14.82 -3.10 19.06
C GLY A 225 -13.93 -1.89 19.35
N MET A 226 -12.74 -2.11 19.91
CA MET A 226 -11.69 -1.09 20.09
C MET A 226 -11.03 -0.72 18.76
N LEU A 227 -10.68 -1.71 17.92
CA LEU A 227 -10.11 -1.57 16.59
C LEU A 227 -11.19 -1.28 15.55
N ARG A 228 -11.67 -0.03 15.53
CA ARG A 228 -12.71 0.39 14.59
C ARG A 228 -12.16 0.63 13.20
N VAL A 229 -12.40 -0.32 12.31
CA VAL A 229 -12.14 -0.15 10.88
C VAL A 229 -13.26 0.68 10.25
N GLY A 230 -12.92 1.89 9.79
CA GLY A 230 -13.86 2.73 9.08
C GLY A 230 -14.32 2.11 7.75
N THR A 231 -15.55 2.40 7.33
CA THR A 231 -16.01 2.16 5.96
C THR A 231 -15.25 3.11 5.04
N GLY A 232 -14.09 2.69 4.55
CA GLY A 232 -13.23 3.55 3.73
C GLY A 232 -13.99 4.14 2.54
N ALA A 233 -14.23 5.45 2.57
CA ALA A 233 -14.80 6.18 1.46
C ALA A 233 -13.79 6.20 0.29
N ASN A 234 -14.19 5.67 -0.86
CA ASN A 234 -13.57 5.84 -2.18
C ASN A 234 -12.03 5.74 -2.23
N SER A 235 -11.48 4.57 -1.92
CA SER A 235 -10.03 4.33 -2.01
C SER A 235 -9.54 3.87 -3.40
N SER A 236 -10.45 3.61 -4.32
CA SER A 236 -10.16 3.11 -5.68
C SER A 236 -10.48 4.14 -6.75
N LEU A 237 -9.58 4.27 -7.73
CA LEU A 237 -9.82 5.07 -8.95
C LEU A 237 -10.93 4.43 -9.80
N SER A 238 -11.64 5.21 -10.60
CA SER A 238 -12.46 4.67 -11.70
C SER A 238 -11.57 3.98 -12.74
N PHE A 239 -12.12 3.05 -13.50
CA PHE A 239 -11.42 2.35 -14.57
C PHE A 239 -10.80 3.32 -15.57
N ASN A 240 -11.55 4.35 -15.96
CA ASN A 240 -11.12 5.42 -16.84
C ASN A 240 -9.87 6.15 -16.30
N ALA A 241 -9.84 6.46 -15.00
CA ALA A 241 -8.69 7.10 -14.37
C ALA A 241 -7.48 6.14 -14.24
N VAL A 242 -7.69 4.85 -13.98
CA VAL A 242 -6.60 3.86 -14.01
C VAL A 242 -5.98 3.78 -15.39
N GLU A 243 -6.81 3.78 -16.44
CA GLU A 243 -6.39 3.64 -17.82
C GLU A 243 -5.63 4.86 -18.36
N VAL A 244 -5.94 6.06 -17.87
CA VAL A 244 -5.09 7.25 -18.11
C VAL A 244 -3.71 7.07 -17.45
N LEU A 245 -3.66 6.60 -16.20
CA LEU A 245 -2.40 6.35 -15.51
C LEU A 245 -1.58 5.24 -16.17
N ARG A 246 -2.23 4.17 -16.62
CA ARG A 246 -1.59 3.06 -17.33
C ARG A 246 -0.91 3.54 -18.62
N ARG A 247 -1.63 4.29 -19.45
CA ARG A 247 -1.06 4.90 -20.67
C ARG A 247 0.06 5.91 -20.35
N LEU A 248 -0.05 6.63 -19.24
CA LEU A 248 1.04 7.52 -18.78
C LEU A 248 2.29 6.71 -18.39
N ASN A 249 2.13 5.56 -17.74
CA ASN A 249 3.24 4.64 -17.42
C ASN A 249 3.88 4.07 -18.70
N GLU A 250 3.09 3.69 -19.71
CA GLU A 250 3.61 3.27 -21.04
C GLU A 250 4.46 4.37 -21.69
N ILE A 251 3.94 5.60 -21.72
CA ILE A 251 4.68 6.76 -22.26
C ILE A 251 5.97 6.96 -21.48
N ARG A 252 5.93 6.84 -20.14
CA ARG A 252 7.12 6.93 -19.31
C ARG A 252 8.15 5.87 -19.68
N GLY A 253 7.73 4.63 -19.99
CA GLY A 253 8.63 3.57 -20.45
C GLY A 253 9.40 3.92 -21.73
N GLN A 254 8.87 4.83 -22.54
CA GLN A 254 9.46 5.30 -23.80
C GLN A 254 10.23 6.63 -23.66
N LYS A 255 10.30 7.21 -22.45
CA LYS A 255 10.93 8.51 -22.18
C LYS A 255 11.97 8.38 -21.07
N ASP A 256 13.03 9.18 -21.17
CA ASP A 256 14.05 9.28 -20.11
C ASP A 256 13.59 10.22 -18.98
N TRP A 257 12.46 9.89 -18.35
CA TRP A 257 11.95 10.62 -17.20
C TRP A 257 12.56 10.06 -15.92
N ARG A 258 13.06 10.96 -15.07
CA ARG A 258 13.49 10.63 -13.71
C ARG A 258 12.38 9.91 -12.95
N LEU A 259 12.61 8.63 -12.65
CA LEU A 259 11.61 7.75 -12.04
C LEU A 259 11.14 8.28 -10.68
N ASP A 260 12.07 8.74 -9.83
CA ASP A 260 11.74 9.30 -8.51
C ASP A 260 10.78 10.50 -8.59
N TYR A 261 10.96 11.34 -9.61
CA TYR A 261 10.11 12.50 -9.82
C TYR A 261 8.77 12.12 -10.45
N TYR A 262 8.79 11.18 -11.39
CA TYR A 262 7.59 10.64 -12.01
C TYR A 262 6.67 9.98 -10.98
N GLU A 263 7.20 9.05 -10.18
CA GLU A 263 6.47 8.38 -9.09
C GLU A 263 5.86 9.37 -8.10
N GLN A 264 6.58 10.46 -7.80
CA GLN A 264 6.05 11.51 -6.93
C GLN A 264 4.86 12.22 -7.58
N LEU A 265 4.98 12.62 -8.85
CA LEU A 265 3.90 13.30 -9.57
C LEU A 265 2.67 12.40 -9.74
N THR A 266 2.85 11.12 -10.06
CA THR A 266 1.73 10.20 -10.23
C THR A 266 1.09 9.83 -8.90
N ARG A 267 1.86 9.44 -7.88
CA ARG A 267 1.29 8.98 -6.60
C ARG A 267 0.74 10.14 -5.75
N GLN A 268 1.47 11.25 -5.64
CA GLN A 268 1.05 12.40 -4.81
C GLN A 268 0.18 13.40 -5.58
N GLY A 269 0.35 13.49 -6.91
CA GLY A 269 -0.43 14.37 -7.77
C GLY A 269 -1.62 13.65 -8.39
N TYR A 270 -1.36 12.82 -9.42
CA TYR A 270 -2.39 12.22 -10.26
C TYR A 270 -3.40 11.40 -9.44
N VAL A 271 -2.93 10.37 -8.73
CA VAL A 271 -3.79 9.43 -7.98
C VAL A 271 -4.59 10.19 -6.93
N ARG A 272 -3.95 11.09 -6.17
CA ARG A 272 -4.65 11.85 -5.12
C ARG A 272 -5.61 12.88 -5.69
N GLY A 273 -5.34 13.43 -6.88
CA GLY A 273 -6.25 14.37 -7.55
C GLY A 273 -7.46 13.67 -8.12
N ALA A 274 -7.25 12.53 -8.77
CA ALA A 274 -8.33 11.70 -9.29
C ALA A 274 -9.24 11.15 -8.17
N LEU A 275 -8.69 10.75 -7.01
CA LEU A 275 -9.49 10.30 -5.86
C LEU A 275 -10.30 11.41 -5.18
N ASP A 276 -9.79 12.65 -5.19
CA ASP A 276 -10.48 13.80 -4.57
C ASP A 276 -11.45 14.49 -5.54
N ALA A 277 -11.49 14.06 -6.81
CA ALA A 277 -12.45 14.58 -7.78
C ALA A 277 -13.87 14.08 -7.49
N PRO A 278 -14.92 14.89 -7.72
CA PRO A 278 -16.30 14.42 -7.68
C PRO A 278 -16.51 13.27 -8.67
N ARG A 279 -17.31 12.27 -8.28
CA ARG A 279 -17.69 11.16 -9.17
C ARG A 279 -18.54 11.69 -10.32
N SER A 280 -18.22 11.23 -11.52
CA SER A 280 -18.95 11.52 -12.76
C SER A 280 -19.79 10.32 -13.17
N SER A 281 -20.85 10.53 -13.94
CA SER A 281 -21.57 9.42 -14.60
C SER A 281 -20.72 8.66 -15.61
N LEU A 282 -19.58 9.24 -16.02
CA LEU A 282 -18.57 8.60 -16.86
C LEU A 282 -17.63 7.68 -16.08
N ASP A 283 -17.59 7.77 -14.76
CA ASP A 283 -16.71 6.93 -13.94
C ASP A 283 -17.21 5.49 -13.95
N ARG A 284 -16.47 4.61 -14.63
CA ARG A 284 -16.75 3.18 -14.62
C ARG A 284 -16.04 2.50 -13.45
N ALA A 285 -16.68 1.48 -12.89
CA ALA A 285 -16.00 0.50 -12.06
C ALA A 285 -14.99 -0.27 -12.94
N ILE A 286 -13.95 -0.83 -12.33
CA ILE A 286 -13.11 -1.81 -13.05
C ILE A 286 -14.03 -2.95 -13.48
N PRO A 287 -13.96 -3.39 -14.75
CA PRO A 287 -14.74 -4.52 -15.22
C PRO A 287 -14.66 -5.70 -14.26
N GLU A 288 -15.77 -6.41 -14.13
CA GLU A 288 -15.75 -7.73 -13.50
C GLU A 288 -14.96 -8.73 -14.36
N LEU A 289 -14.98 -9.99 -13.96
CA LEU A 289 -14.27 -11.07 -14.62
C LEU A 289 -14.83 -11.33 -16.04
N PRO A 290 -13.99 -11.32 -17.08
CA PRO A 290 -14.40 -11.78 -18.41
C PRO A 290 -14.88 -13.23 -18.38
N GLU A 291 -15.83 -13.60 -19.25
CA GLU A 291 -16.40 -14.96 -19.28
C GLU A 291 -15.33 -16.05 -19.40
N TRP A 292 -14.31 -15.85 -20.26
CA TRP A 292 -13.21 -16.79 -20.46
C TRP A 292 -12.43 -17.09 -19.17
N SER A 293 -12.44 -16.16 -18.21
CA SER A 293 -11.66 -16.25 -16.97
C SER A 293 -12.37 -17.01 -15.85
N ILE A 294 -13.70 -17.25 -15.97
CA ILE A 294 -14.52 -17.88 -14.93
C ILE A 294 -14.03 -19.30 -14.62
N GLU A 295 -13.90 -20.15 -15.64
CA GLU A 295 -13.50 -21.55 -15.45
C GLU A 295 -12.05 -21.70 -14.96
N PRO A 296 -11.03 -21.04 -15.55
CA PRO A 296 -9.68 -21.05 -15.01
C PRO A 296 -9.60 -20.55 -13.56
N LEU A 297 -10.30 -19.48 -13.23
CA LEU A 297 -10.30 -18.93 -11.88
C LEU A 297 -10.99 -19.86 -10.88
N ALA A 298 -12.11 -20.49 -11.27
CA ALA A 298 -12.80 -21.46 -10.43
C ALA A 298 -11.88 -22.63 -10.08
N ARG A 299 -11.15 -23.18 -11.06
CA ARG A 299 -10.15 -24.24 -10.83
C ARG A 299 -9.02 -23.78 -9.89
N LEU A 300 -8.49 -22.57 -10.12
CA LEU A 300 -7.43 -22.01 -9.28
C LEU A 300 -7.91 -21.78 -7.82
N SER A 301 -9.12 -21.26 -7.65
CA SER A 301 -9.74 -21.07 -6.33
C SER A 301 -9.99 -22.39 -5.61
N ALA A 302 -10.49 -23.41 -6.32
CA ALA A 302 -10.72 -24.74 -5.74
C ALA A 302 -9.40 -25.39 -5.31
N ALA A 303 -8.35 -25.33 -6.14
CA ALA A 303 -7.02 -25.82 -5.77
C ALA A 303 -6.49 -25.11 -4.51
N ARG A 304 -6.62 -23.78 -4.45
CA ARG A 304 -6.22 -22.99 -3.28
C ARG A 304 -6.94 -23.38 -2.00
N VAL A 305 -8.23 -23.71 -2.06
CA VAL A 305 -9.02 -24.15 -0.91
C VAL A 305 -8.47 -25.45 -0.33
N GLU A 306 -8.22 -26.44 -1.19
CA GLU A 306 -7.66 -27.73 -0.77
C GLU A 306 -6.24 -27.54 -0.20
N GLU A 307 -5.42 -26.73 -0.87
CA GLU A 307 -4.10 -26.38 -0.38
C GLU A 307 -4.13 -25.72 1.00
N VAL A 308 -5.08 -24.80 1.26
CA VAL A 308 -5.22 -24.15 2.58
C VAL A 308 -5.60 -25.15 3.67
N LYS A 309 -6.47 -26.11 3.38
CA LYS A 309 -6.84 -27.18 4.31
C LYS A 309 -5.63 -28.04 4.69
N ASP A 310 -4.70 -28.24 3.76
CA ASP A 310 -3.49 -29.05 3.96
C ASP A 310 -2.33 -28.31 4.66
N LEU A 311 -2.42 -26.99 4.91
CA LEU A 311 -1.32 -26.20 5.49
C LEU A 311 -1.01 -26.55 6.96
N GLY A 312 -1.95 -27.16 7.70
CA GLY A 312 -1.79 -27.50 9.11
C GLY A 312 -1.61 -26.31 10.06
N VAL A 313 -2.00 -25.10 9.63
CA VAL A 313 -1.98 -23.88 10.44
C VAL A 313 -3.35 -23.60 11.05
N ARG A 314 -3.43 -22.71 12.05
CA ARG A 314 -4.73 -22.23 12.54
C ARG A 314 -5.40 -21.42 11.42
N VAL A 315 -6.62 -21.79 11.05
CA VAL A 315 -7.45 -21.03 10.11
C VAL A 315 -8.63 -20.44 10.85
N VAL A 316 -8.90 -19.14 10.63
CA VAL A 316 -10.05 -18.42 11.20
C VAL A 316 -10.92 -17.90 10.05
N GLY A 317 -12.22 -18.13 10.12
CA GLY A 317 -13.16 -17.89 9.01
C GLY A 317 -13.41 -19.14 8.18
N ASN A 318 -14.31 -19.04 7.20
CA ASN A 318 -14.68 -20.16 6.35
C ASN A 318 -13.75 -20.25 5.13
N VAL A 319 -13.01 -21.36 4.99
CA VAL A 319 -12.11 -21.58 3.85
C VAL A 319 -12.84 -21.53 2.51
N ASP A 320 -14.10 -21.99 2.46
CA ASP A 320 -14.90 -22.00 1.24
C ASP A 320 -15.23 -20.58 0.73
N ASP A 321 -15.04 -19.54 1.56
CA ASP A 321 -15.15 -18.14 1.11
C ASP A 321 -14.05 -17.76 0.09
N LEU A 322 -13.03 -18.59 -0.11
CA LEU A 322 -12.02 -18.40 -1.17
C LEU A 322 -12.50 -18.88 -2.55
N LEU A 323 -13.61 -19.62 -2.61
CA LEU A 323 -14.19 -20.11 -3.86
C LEU A 323 -14.72 -18.96 -4.72
N LEU A 324 -14.79 -19.21 -6.02
CA LEU A 324 -15.55 -18.36 -6.93
C LEU A 324 -17.04 -18.70 -6.74
N PRO A 325 -17.90 -17.76 -6.31
CA PRO A 325 -19.34 -18.01 -6.27
C PRO A 325 -19.87 -18.24 -7.69
N PRO A 326 -21.03 -18.90 -7.86
CA PRO A 326 -21.67 -19.01 -9.17
C PRO A 326 -21.91 -17.61 -9.76
N VAL A 327 -21.20 -17.29 -10.84
CA VAL A 327 -21.34 -16.01 -11.55
C VAL A 327 -22.23 -16.22 -12.77
N SER A 328 -23.23 -15.36 -12.96
CA SER A 328 -23.88 -15.23 -14.27
C SER A 328 -23.00 -14.34 -15.11
N ALA A 329 -22.51 -14.83 -16.26
CA ALA A 329 -21.75 -14.01 -17.20
C ALA A 329 -22.54 -12.73 -17.48
N ALA A 330 -21.97 -11.58 -17.14
CA ALA A 330 -22.54 -10.30 -17.53
C ALA A 330 -22.31 -10.13 -19.04
N ASP A 331 -23.32 -9.65 -19.76
CA ASP A 331 -23.12 -9.24 -21.15
C ASP A 331 -22.00 -8.20 -21.22
N PRO A 332 -21.07 -8.31 -22.18
CA PRO A 332 -20.06 -7.29 -22.37
C PRO A 332 -20.77 -6.02 -22.87
N GLU A 333 -21.12 -5.12 -21.96
CA GLU A 333 -21.28 -3.71 -22.35
C GLU A 333 -19.98 -3.28 -23.03
N ASP A 334 -20.05 -2.37 -23.99
CA ASP A 334 -18.86 -1.79 -24.61
C ASP A 334 -18.10 -1.00 -23.53
N LEU A 335 -17.14 -1.68 -22.90
CA LEU A 335 -16.42 -1.26 -21.69
C LEU A 335 -15.24 -0.33 -22.01
N SER A 336 -15.18 0.26 -23.20
CA SER A 336 -14.04 1.06 -23.61
C SER A 336 -13.92 2.32 -22.72
N PRO A 337 -12.79 2.52 -22.01
CA PRO A 337 -12.57 3.67 -21.15
C PRO A 337 -12.13 4.89 -21.97
N GLU A 338 -12.88 5.21 -23.03
CA GLU A 338 -12.55 6.27 -24.00
C GLU A 338 -12.90 7.67 -23.50
N GLN A 339 -13.74 7.76 -22.47
CA GLN A 339 -14.22 9.02 -21.92
C GLN A 339 -13.73 9.21 -20.48
N ILE A 340 -13.42 10.45 -20.11
CA ILE A 340 -13.08 10.83 -18.73
C ILE A 340 -13.63 12.22 -18.44
N SER A 341 -14.11 12.45 -17.22
CA SER A 341 -14.63 13.76 -16.81
C SER A 341 -13.52 14.82 -16.83
N VAL A 342 -13.86 16.02 -17.31
CA VAL A 342 -12.96 17.18 -17.28
C VAL A 342 -12.56 17.51 -15.84
N GLU A 343 -13.46 17.33 -14.88
CA GLU A 343 -13.24 17.53 -13.45
C GLU A 343 -12.18 16.58 -12.90
N ALA A 344 -12.26 15.29 -13.26
CA ALA A 344 -11.27 14.28 -12.85
C ALA A 344 -9.87 14.61 -13.40
N VAL A 345 -9.80 14.95 -14.70
CA VAL A 345 -8.55 15.35 -15.35
C VAL A 345 -7.99 16.63 -14.74
N THR A 346 -8.81 17.65 -14.57
CA THR A 346 -8.38 18.95 -14.04
C THR A 346 -7.92 18.83 -12.59
N SER A 347 -8.62 18.06 -11.74
CA SER A 347 -8.21 17.80 -10.37
C SER A 347 -6.87 17.06 -10.31
N ALA A 348 -6.71 16.01 -11.12
CA ALA A 348 -5.44 15.27 -11.22
C ALA A 348 -4.28 16.17 -11.68
N LEU A 349 -4.46 16.92 -12.77
CA LEU A 349 -3.44 17.84 -13.30
C LEU A 349 -3.11 18.97 -12.33
N SER A 350 -4.11 19.56 -11.67
CA SER A 350 -3.88 20.61 -10.67
C SER A 350 -2.95 20.13 -9.57
N LYS A 351 -3.19 18.94 -9.02
CA LYS A 351 -2.33 18.40 -7.96
C LYS A 351 -0.95 17.97 -8.46
N MET A 352 -0.85 17.44 -9.67
CA MET A 352 0.46 17.21 -10.29
C MET A 352 1.24 18.52 -10.42
N MET A 353 0.58 19.62 -10.79
CA MET A 353 1.19 20.94 -10.87
C MET A 353 1.60 21.46 -9.49
N ASP A 354 0.79 21.27 -8.45
CA ASP A 354 1.16 21.64 -7.08
C ASP A 354 2.44 20.92 -6.61
N VAL A 355 2.53 19.62 -6.86
CA VAL A 355 3.72 18.81 -6.56
C VAL A 355 4.93 19.33 -7.35
N ALA A 356 4.77 19.60 -8.66
CA ALA A 356 5.83 20.09 -9.52
C ALA A 356 6.35 21.48 -9.11
N LEU A 357 5.43 22.41 -8.81
CA LEU A 357 5.76 23.78 -8.42
C LEU A 357 6.41 23.84 -7.04
N THR A 358 5.90 23.05 -6.09
CA THR A 358 6.49 22.95 -4.75
C THR A 358 7.92 22.43 -4.83
N LYS A 359 8.19 21.40 -5.64
CA LYS A 359 9.56 20.88 -5.80
C LYS A 359 10.49 21.88 -6.48
N LYS A 360 9.99 22.63 -7.47
CA LYS A 360 10.76 23.70 -8.13
C LYS A 360 11.11 24.84 -7.17
N LEU A 361 10.25 25.13 -6.20
CA LEU A 361 10.54 26.09 -5.13
C LEU A 361 11.62 25.54 -4.20
N VAL A 362 11.49 24.30 -3.73
CA VAL A 362 12.47 23.64 -2.85
C VAL A 362 13.84 23.48 -3.53
N SER A 363 13.89 23.13 -4.82
CA SER A 363 15.14 22.96 -5.57
C SER A 363 15.84 24.30 -5.85
N ARG A 364 15.09 25.42 -5.86
CA ARG A 364 15.65 26.77 -5.96
C ARG A 364 16.17 27.29 -4.61
N THR A 365 15.75 26.68 -3.50
CA THR A 365 16.16 27.04 -2.14
C THR A 365 17.09 26.01 -1.48
N GLY A 366 17.47 24.94 -2.21
CA GLY A 366 18.39 23.89 -1.73
C GLY A 366 19.87 24.31 -1.72
N PRO A 367 20.71 23.68 -0.89
CA PRO A 367 22.02 24.20 -0.50
C PRO A 367 23.02 24.16 -1.66
N THR A 368 23.64 25.31 -1.95
CA THR A 368 24.79 25.43 -2.86
C THR A 368 26.00 24.71 -2.26
N GLY A 369 26.13 23.43 -2.54
CA GLY A 369 27.35 22.65 -2.30
C GLY A 369 28.41 22.98 -3.35
N GLY A 370 29.20 24.02 -3.11
CA GLY A 370 30.42 24.31 -3.85
C GLY A 370 31.57 24.51 -2.87
N ARG A 371 32.59 23.65 -2.92
CA ARG A 371 33.86 23.82 -2.20
C ARG A 371 34.49 25.15 -2.62
N GLY A 372 34.37 26.17 -1.76
CA GLY A 372 35.04 27.45 -1.88
C GLY A 372 35.48 27.89 -0.48
N LYS A 373 36.73 28.34 -0.36
CA LYS A 373 37.39 28.72 0.89
C LYS A 373 36.51 29.63 1.77
N ALA A 374 36.56 29.37 3.07
CA ALA A 374 35.84 30.12 4.10
C ALA A 374 36.12 31.62 4.00
N GLN A 375 35.08 32.38 3.66
CA GLN A 375 34.90 33.76 4.08
C GLN A 375 33.55 33.83 4.76
N SER A 376 33.55 34.21 6.04
CA SER A 376 32.36 34.41 6.86
C SER A 376 31.42 35.42 6.19
N GLN A 377 30.26 34.96 5.72
CA GLN A 377 29.17 35.87 5.34
C GLN A 377 28.33 36.25 6.56
N PRO A 378 27.91 37.51 6.69
CA PRO A 378 27.04 37.95 7.78
C PRO A 378 25.65 37.31 7.64
N LYS A 379 25.08 36.96 8.79
CA LYS A 379 23.76 36.31 8.93
C LYS A 379 22.69 37.17 8.23
N PRO A 380 21.79 36.59 7.40
CA PRO A 380 20.71 37.38 6.81
C PRO A 380 19.78 37.87 7.93
N PRO A 381 19.37 39.15 7.89
CA PRO A 381 18.53 39.71 8.93
C PRO A 381 17.15 39.04 8.93
N THR A 382 16.66 38.74 10.12
CA THR A 382 15.33 38.18 10.37
C THR A 382 14.29 39.31 10.36
N LEU A 383 13.00 38.98 10.23
CA LEU A 383 11.92 39.99 10.21
C LEU A 383 11.88 40.87 11.47
N ALA A 384 12.47 40.41 12.57
CA ALA A 384 12.58 41.16 13.82
C ALA A 384 13.67 42.26 13.78
N ASP A 385 14.58 42.22 12.80
CA ASP A 385 15.71 43.13 12.68
C ASP A 385 15.39 44.37 11.81
N TRP A 386 14.14 44.49 11.35
CA TRP A 386 13.70 45.51 10.39
C TRP A 386 12.62 46.40 11.02
N THR A 387 12.75 47.70 10.85
CA THR A 387 11.66 48.62 11.15
C THR A 387 10.55 48.53 10.10
N GLY A 388 9.32 48.90 10.46
CA GLY A 388 8.17 48.86 9.54
C GLY A 388 8.40 49.64 8.24
N GLU A 389 9.13 50.77 8.30
CA GLU A 389 9.49 51.55 7.11
C GLU A 389 10.49 50.84 6.19
N GLU A 390 11.45 50.11 6.76
CA GLU A 390 12.45 49.36 5.98
C GLU A 390 11.81 48.17 5.27
N LEU A 391 10.83 47.53 5.90
CA LEU A 391 10.04 46.45 5.30
C LEU A 391 9.22 46.95 4.10
N ILE A 392 8.58 48.11 4.24
CA ILE A 392 7.81 48.75 3.17
C ILE A 392 8.73 49.12 2.01
N ARG A 393 9.91 49.71 2.26
CA ARG A 393 10.88 50.04 1.19
C ARG A 393 11.41 48.81 0.46
N GLU A 394 11.65 47.70 1.18
CA GLU A 394 12.10 46.46 0.55
C GLU A 394 10.99 45.78 -0.26
N LEU A 395 9.74 45.85 0.21
CA LEU A 395 8.56 45.44 -0.55
C LEU A 395 8.40 46.28 -1.82
N GLU A 396 8.47 47.60 -1.73
CA GLU A 396 8.42 48.51 -2.88
C GLU A 396 9.54 48.23 -3.88
N ARG A 397 10.77 48.00 -3.41
CA ARG A 397 11.92 47.66 -4.25
C ARG A 397 11.69 46.35 -4.99
N ARG A 398 11.15 45.32 -4.32
CA ARG A 398 10.85 44.02 -4.93
C ARG A 398 9.70 44.11 -5.91
N VAL A 399 8.65 44.86 -5.61
CA VAL A 399 7.51 45.13 -6.50
C VAL A 399 7.96 45.91 -7.74
N LYS A 400 8.74 46.98 -7.60
CA LYS A 400 9.34 47.73 -8.73
C LYS A 400 10.24 46.84 -9.58
N SER A 401 11.02 45.94 -8.98
CA SER A 401 11.84 44.97 -9.72
C SER A 401 11.01 43.94 -10.50
N ARG A 402 9.82 43.62 -10.01
CA ARG A 402 8.92 42.63 -10.62
C ARG A 402 8.14 43.26 -11.77
N ILE A 403 7.63 44.47 -11.57
CA ILE A 403 6.98 45.29 -12.61
C ILE A 403 7.98 45.65 -13.72
N GLY A 404 9.22 46.04 -13.39
CA GLY A 404 10.27 46.29 -14.39
C GLY A 404 10.64 45.06 -15.23
N ARG A 405 10.59 43.86 -14.62
CA ARG A 405 10.82 42.57 -15.32
C ARG A 405 9.63 42.11 -16.17
N GLU A 406 8.43 42.64 -15.93
CA GLU A 406 7.24 42.41 -16.75
C GLU A 406 7.14 43.44 -17.89
N ALA A 407 7.43 44.72 -17.63
CA ALA A 407 7.54 45.76 -18.64
C ALA A 407 8.66 45.49 -19.67
N GLY A 408 9.79 44.94 -19.21
CA GLY A 408 10.89 44.47 -20.07
C GLY A 408 10.54 43.25 -20.93
N ARG A 409 9.52 42.46 -20.55
CA ARG A 409 9.01 41.33 -21.34
C ARG A 409 7.95 41.77 -22.35
N TYR A 410 7.16 42.81 -22.04
CA TYR A 410 6.18 43.39 -22.96
C TYR A 410 6.83 44.18 -24.11
N SER A 411 7.86 44.97 -23.80
CA SER A 411 8.66 45.73 -24.78
C SER A 411 9.47 44.87 -25.76
N ARG A 412 9.86 43.65 -25.35
CA ARG A 412 10.49 42.66 -26.25
C ARG A 412 9.51 41.94 -27.17
N ARG A 413 8.20 41.93 -26.85
CA ARG A 413 7.14 41.37 -27.72
C ARG A 413 6.68 42.36 -28.79
N LEU A 414 6.73 43.67 -28.53
CA LEU A 414 6.39 44.72 -29.50
C LEU A 414 7.48 45.03 -30.54
N ARG A 415 8.71 44.54 -30.36
CA ARG A 415 9.82 44.68 -31.32
C ARG A 415 10.00 43.46 -32.26
N ARG A 416 9.09 42.48 -32.20
CA ARG A 416 9.14 41.24 -33.01
C ARG A 416 7.85 40.96 -33.81
N ARG A 417 6.94 41.94 -33.86
CA ARG A 417 5.94 42.10 -34.91
C ARG A 417 6.26 43.40 -35.62
#